data_AF-A0A7S3F9T4-F1
#
_entry.id   AF-A0A7S3F9T4-F1
#
_cell.length_a   1.000
_cell.length_b   1.000
_cell.length_c   1.000
_cell.angle_alpha   90.00
_cell.angle_beta   90.00
_cell.angle_gamma   90.00
#
_symmetry.space_group_name_H-M   'P 1'
#
loop_
_entity.id
_entity.type
_entity.pdbx_description
1 polymer ?
#
loop_
_entity_poly.entity_id
_entity_poly.type
_entity_poly.pdbx_seq_one_letter_code
_entity_poly.pdbx_strand_id
1 'polypeptide(L)'
;FGIGSSVQAHTKGVWVWGAPLEDGAAGSPKNILLLDTEGLSSISQTEGHDAKIFCLAILLSSIFVYNSEKAINSGALDQLSLVVQLIKKIRVHAEGADSGDTDLATFFPQFVWLLR
;
A
#
# COMPACT_ATOMS: atom_id res chain seq x y z
N PHE A 1 13.68 -8.99 -5.05
CA PHE A 1 13.26 -8.94 -3.63
C PHE A 1 14.04 -10.00 -2.87
N GLY A 2 14.64 -9.64 -1.73
CA GLY A 2 15.34 -10.59 -0.86
C GLY A 2 14.44 -10.96 0.31
N ILE A 3 14.26 -12.26 0.55
CA ILE A 3 13.47 -12.75 1.69
C ILE A 3 14.34 -12.79 2.95
N GLY A 4 13.85 -12.22 4.05
CA GLY A 4 14.43 -12.42 5.37
C GLY A 4 13.89 -13.71 6.00
N SER A 5 14.74 -14.46 6.71
CA SER A 5 14.36 -15.68 7.42
C SER A 5 13.78 -15.43 8.82
N SER A 6 13.53 -14.16 9.18
CA SER A 6 13.11 -13.74 10.51
C SER A 6 11.86 -12.86 10.44
N VAL A 7 11.15 -12.73 11.57
CA VAL A 7 10.02 -11.79 11.76
C VAL A 7 10.41 -10.31 11.67
N GLN A 8 11.71 -10.00 11.61
CA GLN A 8 12.20 -8.64 11.52
C GLN A 8 12.13 -8.12 10.08
N ALA A 9 11.62 -6.89 9.90
CA ALA A 9 11.46 -6.26 8.60
C ALA A 9 12.80 -6.22 7.84
N HIS A 10 12.86 -6.96 6.72
CA HIS A 10 14.04 -7.03 5.87
C HIS A 10 14.02 -5.95 4.77
N THR A 11 12.82 -5.60 4.29
CA THR A 11 12.59 -4.51 3.34
C THR A 11 12.50 -3.19 4.10
N LYS A 12 13.29 -2.19 3.67
CA LYS A 12 13.18 -0.80 4.14
C LYS A 12 12.68 0.09 3.01
N GLY A 13 11.68 0.92 3.27
CA GLY A 13 11.09 1.80 2.25
C GLY A 13 10.20 1.06 1.24
N VAL A 14 10.23 1.51 -0.01
CA VAL A 14 9.50 0.91 -1.14
C VAL A 14 10.50 0.42 -2.17
N TRP A 15 10.39 -0.86 -2.54
CA TRP A 15 11.21 -1.50 -3.55
C TRP A 15 10.39 -1.78 -4.79
N VAL A 16 11.01 -1.51 -5.94
CA VAL A 16 10.41 -1.74 -7.25
C VAL A 16 11.16 -2.86 -7.93
N TRP A 17 10.44 -3.80 -8.54
CA TRP A 17 11.07 -4.84 -9.34
C TRP A 17 11.78 -4.26 -10.57
N GLY A 18 12.97 -4.77 -10.88
CA GLY A 18 13.92 -4.10 -11.78
C GLY A 18 13.51 -4.05 -13.27
N ALA A 19 12.52 -4.84 -13.68
CA ALA A 19 11.97 -4.81 -15.04
C ALA A 19 10.47 -5.15 -14.99
N PRO A 20 9.58 -4.39 -15.65
CA PRO A 20 8.16 -4.75 -15.69
C PRO A 20 7.93 -6.16 -16.23
N LEU A 21 6.99 -6.88 -15.65
CA LEU A 21 6.55 -8.17 -16.19
C LEU A 21 5.54 -7.91 -17.31
N GLU A 22 5.63 -8.66 -18.40
CA GLU A 22 4.68 -8.57 -19.49
C GLU A 22 3.51 -9.52 -19.24
N ASP A 23 2.29 -8.97 -19.23
CA ASP A 23 1.07 -9.78 -19.24
C ASP A 23 0.83 -10.32 -20.66
N GLY A 24 1.05 -11.63 -20.83
CA GLY A 24 0.91 -12.34 -22.10
C GLY A 24 -0.54 -12.63 -22.51
N ALA A 25 -1.54 -12.14 -21.77
CA ALA A 25 -2.95 -12.31 -22.13
C ALA A 25 -3.26 -11.57 -23.46
N ALA A 26 -3.60 -12.35 -24.48
CA ALA A 26 -3.88 -11.86 -25.83
C ALA A 26 -5.04 -10.85 -25.84
N GLY A 27 -4.72 -9.55 -25.98
CA GLY A 27 -5.71 -8.47 -26.16
C GLY A 27 -5.19 -7.08 -25.79
N SER A 28 -4.32 -6.98 -24.77
CA SER A 28 -3.64 -5.73 -24.41
C SER A 28 -2.39 -6.04 -23.60
N PRO A 29 -1.16 -5.92 -24.16
CA PRO A 29 0.04 -6.14 -23.36
C PRO A 29 0.08 -5.11 -22.21
N LYS A 30 0.11 -5.60 -20.97
CA LYS A 30 0.23 -4.76 -19.77
C LYS A 30 1.60 -4.96 -19.15
N ASN A 31 2.22 -3.85 -18.78
CA ASN A 31 3.43 -3.85 -17.98
C ASN A 31 3.03 -3.90 -16.51
N ILE A 32 3.37 -4.99 -15.83
CA ILE A 32 3.11 -5.19 -14.41
C ILE A 32 4.36 -4.78 -13.64
N LEU A 33 4.20 -3.74 -12.81
CA LEU A 33 5.23 -3.32 -11.86
C LEU A 33 4.92 -3.92 -10.49
N LEU A 34 5.89 -4.60 -9.89
CA LEU A 34 5.77 -5.11 -8.54
C LEU A 34 6.41 -4.13 -7.56
N LEU A 35 5.64 -3.72 -6.56
CA LEU A 35 6.06 -2.90 -5.44
C LEU A 35 6.08 -3.76 -4.18
N ASP A 36 7.24 -3.89 -3.54
CA ASP A 36 7.39 -4.52 -2.23
C ASP A 36 7.68 -3.44 -1.20
N THR A 37 6.94 -3.42 -0.10
CA THR A 37 7.03 -2.36 0.90
C THR A 37 7.54 -2.89 2.22
N GLU A 38 8.17 -2.02 2.99
CA GLU A 38 8.42 -2.28 4.40
C GLU A 38 7.14 -2.66 5.15
N GLY A 39 7.25 -3.61 6.07
CA GLY A 39 6.13 -4.12 6.85
C GLY A 39 5.66 -3.12 7.91
N LEU A 40 4.33 -3.01 8.08
CA LEU A 40 3.71 -2.18 9.11
C LEU A 40 3.78 -2.84 10.49
N SER A 41 4.93 -2.79 11.13
CA SER A 41 5.14 -3.18 12.54
C SER A 41 6.63 -3.14 12.89
N SER A 42 7.43 -2.36 12.16
CA SER A 42 8.84 -2.29 12.48
C SER A 42 8.98 -1.59 13.84
N ILE A 43 9.42 -2.35 14.85
CA ILE A 43 9.55 -1.92 16.26
C ILE A 43 10.47 -0.68 16.41
N SER A 44 11.21 -0.33 15.36
CA SER A 44 12.19 0.75 15.32
C SER A 44 11.73 2.05 14.67
N GLN A 45 10.55 2.13 14.06
CA GLN A 45 10.12 3.32 13.31
C GLN A 45 8.94 4.04 13.96
N THR A 46 8.91 5.38 13.81
CA THR A 46 7.81 6.19 14.32
C THR A 46 6.54 5.87 13.54
N GLU A 47 5.38 5.79 14.20
CA GLU A 47 4.08 5.48 13.57
C GLU A 47 3.80 6.31 12.30
N GLY A 48 4.31 7.54 12.25
CA GLY A 48 4.18 8.43 11.10
C GLY A 48 5.04 8.08 9.88
N HIS A 49 6.10 7.27 10.01
CA HIS A 49 6.89 6.81 8.87
C HIS A 49 6.21 5.66 8.14
N ASP A 50 5.84 4.62 8.89
CA ASP A 50 5.15 3.43 8.38
C ASP A 50 3.84 3.82 7.68
N ALA A 51 3.08 4.73 8.30
CA ALA A 51 1.84 5.23 7.72
C ALA A 51 2.07 6.02 6.41
N LYS A 52 3.21 6.71 6.25
CA LYS A 52 3.56 7.41 4.99
C LYS A 52 3.98 6.43 3.89
N ILE A 53 4.80 5.42 4.20
CA ILE A 53 5.16 4.36 3.25
C ILE A 53 3.89 3.68 2.76
N PHE A 54 2.99 3.33 3.68
CA PHE A 54 1.76 2.64 3.34
C PHE A 54 0.81 3.49 2.51
N CYS A 55 0.66 4.77 2.87
CA CYS A 55 -0.12 5.73 2.09
C CYS A 55 0.43 5.84 0.65
N LEU A 56 1.76 5.97 0.51
CA LEU A 56 2.42 6.02 -0.79
C LEU A 56 2.20 4.72 -1.59
N ALA A 57 2.28 3.56 -0.94
CA ALA A 57 2.05 2.28 -1.58
C ALA A 57 0.63 2.17 -2.16
N ILE A 58 -0.39 2.62 -1.43
CA ILE A 58 -1.77 2.64 -1.93
C ILE A 58 -1.92 3.60 -3.12
N LEU A 59 -1.39 4.81 -3.01
CA LEU A 59 -1.50 5.83 -4.07
C LEU A 59 -0.79 5.44 -5.37
N LEU A 60 0.30 4.67 -5.29
CA LEU A 60 1.05 4.20 -6.46
C LEU A 60 0.49 2.91 -7.07
N SER A 61 -0.38 2.19 -6.35
CA SER A 61 -0.84 0.87 -6.76
C SER A 61 -2.12 0.94 -7.57
N SER A 62 -2.28 0.03 -8.53
CA SER A 62 -3.60 -0.30 -9.11
C SER A 62 -4.27 -1.46 -8.37
N ILE A 63 -3.48 -2.33 -7.76
CA ILE A 63 -3.90 -3.43 -6.89
C ILE A 63 -3.03 -3.36 -5.64
N PHE A 64 -3.65 -3.30 -4.46
CA PHE A 64 -2.98 -3.24 -3.19
C PHE A 64 -3.22 -4.52 -2.39
N VAL A 65 -2.13 -5.21 -2.07
CA VAL A 65 -2.16 -6.46 -1.30
C VAL A 65 -1.73 -6.19 0.13
N TYR A 66 -2.68 -6.24 1.07
CA TYR A 66 -2.39 -6.17 2.50
C TYR A 66 -2.17 -7.57 3.06
N ASN A 67 -0.94 -7.86 3.49
CA ASN A 67 -0.54 -9.16 4.03
C ASN A 67 -0.47 -9.09 5.56
N SER A 68 -1.34 -9.84 6.25
CA SER A 68 -1.30 -9.96 7.71
C SER A 68 -1.15 -11.41 8.15
N GLU A 69 -0.44 -11.63 9.26
CA GLU A 69 -0.42 -12.94 9.92
C GLU A 69 -1.68 -13.11 10.75
N LYS A 70 -2.29 -14.30 10.67
CA LYS A 70 -3.49 -14.69 11.43
C LYS A 70 -4.73 -13.92 10.98
N ALA A 71 -5.83 -14.14 11.71
CA ALA A 71 -7.12 -13.54 11.45
C ALA A 71 -7.11 -12.01 11.60
N ILE A 72 -8.07 -11.38 10.93
CA ILE A 72 -8.36 -9.95 11.04
C ILE A 72 -8.60 -9.58 12.51
N ASN A 73 -7.85 -8.62 13.02
CA ASN A 73 -7.99 -8.09 14.37
C ASN A 73 -8.22 -6.57 14.35
N SER A 74 -8.58 -6.00 15.50
CA SER A 74 -8.85 -4.57 15.62
C SER A 74 -7.64 -3.70 15.27
N GLY A 75 -6.42 -4.13 15.62
CA GLY A 75 -5.20 -3.38 15.31
C GLY A 75 -4.95 -3.22 13.82
N ALA A 76 -5.20 -4.27 13.02
CA ALA A 76 -5.08 -4.20 11.56
C ALA A 76 -6.14 -3.25 10.95
N LEU A 77 -7.36 -3.25 11.50
CA LEU A 77 -8.41 -2.32 11.08
C LEU A 77 -8.08 -0.87 11.45
N ASP A 78 -7.51 -0.63 12.63
CA ASP A 78 -7.11 0.70 13.09
C ASP A 78 -5.99 1.27 12.20
N GLN A 79 -5.01 0.44 11.82
CA GLN A 79 -3.96 0.85 10.88
C GLN A 79 -4.51 1.22 9.51
N LEU A 80 -5.41 0.40 8.94
CA LEU A 80 -6.07 0.71 7.67
C LEU A 80 -6.89 2.01 7.77
N SER A 81 -7.60 2.23 8.89
CA SER A 81 -8.36 3.45 9.14
C SER A 81 -7.47 4.70 9.18
N LEU A 82 -6.35 4.64 9.90
CA LEU A 82 -5.38 5.74 9.98
C LEU A 82 -4.87 6.15 8.60
N VAL A 83 -4.54 5.16 7.78
CA VAL A 83 -4.04 5.35 6.42
C VAL A 83 -5.09 6.02 5.53
N VAL A 84 -6.33 5.52 5.56
CA VAL A 84 -7.43 6.11 4.79
C VAL A 84 -7.63 7.58 5.17
N GLN A 85 -7.50 7.93 6.46
CA GLN A 85 -7.57 9.32 6.89
C GLN A 85 -6.39 10.17 6.36
N LEU A 86 -5.18 9.61 6.31
CA LEU A 86 -4.00 10.28 5.75
C LEU A 86 -4.17 10.56 4.24
N ILE A 87 -4.66 9.57 3.48
CA ILE A 87 -4.94 9.72 2.04
C ILE A 87 -5.96 10.82 1.82
N LYS A 88 -7.06 10.84 2.59
CA LYS A 88 -8.07 11.91 2.54
C LYS A 88 -7.45 13.29 2.79
N LYS A 89 -6.57 13.41 3.79
CA LYS A 89 -5.88 14.68 4.11
C LYS A 89 -4.95 15.13 2.98
N ILE A 90 -4.15 14.25 2.39
CA ILE A 90 -3.24 14.58 1.29
C ILE A 90 -4.02 15.11 0.08
N ARG A 91 -5.15 14.47 -0.24
CA ARG A 91 -6.00 14.88 -1.36
C ARG A 91 -6.58 16.28 -1.18
N VAL A 92 -7.14 16.59 -0.01
CA VAL A 92 -7.67 17.93 0.31
C VAL A 92 -6.61 19.02 0.12
N HIS A 93 -5.34 18.72 0.40
CA HIS A 93 -4.24 19.67 0.18
C HIS A 93 -3.81 19.77 -1.30
N ALA A 94 -3.97 18.69 -2.08
CA ALA A 94 -3.56 18.65 -3.48
C ALA A 94 -4.56 19.31 -4.44
N GLU A 95 -5.87 19.18 -4.17
CA GLU A 95 -6.95 19.69 -5.05
C GLU A 95 -7.48 21.08 -4.65
N GLY A 96 -6.99 21.65 -3.54
CA GLY A 96 -7.55 22.88 -2.96
C GLY A 96 -8.90 22.60 -2.26
N ALA A 97 -9.25 23.44 -1.28
CA ALA A 97 -10.34 23.20 -0.33
C ALA A 97 -11.77 23.06 -0.92
N ASP A 98 -11.95 23.23 -2.24
CA ASP A 98 -13.25 23.35 -2.91
C ASP A 98 -13.61 22.19 -3.85
N SER A 99 -12.79 21.14 -3.96
CA SER A 99 -13.20 19.92 -4.67
C SER A 99 -14.08 19.07 -3.75
N GLY A 100 -15.39 19.33 -3.78
CA GLY A 100 -16.41 18.57 -3.07
C GLY A 100 -16.27 17.05 -3.26
N ASP A 101 -16.83 16.30 -2.30
CA ASP A 101 -16.79 14.83 -2.09
C ASP A 101 -16.82 14.00 -3.38
N THR A 102 -15.72 14.02 -4.14
CA THR A 102 -15.58 13.25 -5.36
C THR A 102 -15.26 11.85 -4.92
N ASP A 103 -15.94 10.86 -5.49
CA ASP A 103 -15.90 9.48 -5.04
C ASP A 103 -14.46 8.97 -4.90
N LEU A 104 -14.00 8.93 -3.66
CA LEU A 104 -12.66 8.47 -3.28
C LEU A 104 -12.40 7.08 -3.85
N ALA A 105 -13.45 6.27 -4.01
CA ALA A 105 -13.35 4.93 -4.58
C ALA A 105 -12.70 4.91 -5.97
N THR A 106 -12.79 5.99 -6.75
CA THR A 106 -12.19 6.09 -8.09
C THR A 106 -10.66 6.01 -8.06
N PHE A 107 -10.05 6.43 -6.94
CA PHE A 107 -8.60 6.53 -6.80
C PHE A 107 -8.01 5.45 -5.89
N PHE A 108 -8.86 4.65 -5.25
CA PHE A 108 -8.37 3.52 -4.47
C PHE A 108 -8.05 2.33 -5.39
N PRO A 109 -6.89 1.67 -5.17
CA PRO A 109 -6.61 0.41 -5.86
C PRO A 109 -7.62 -0.66 -5.50
N GLN A 110 -7.69 -1.70 -6.32
CA GLN A 110 -8.34 -2.93 -5.91
C GLN A 110 -7.64 -3.47 -4.65
N PHE A 111 -8.40 -3.70 -3.58
CA PHE A 111 -7.87 -4.13 -2.29
C PHE A 111 -7.96 -5.65 -2.14
N VAL A 112 -6.84 -6.29 -1.79
CA VAL A 112 -6.74 -7.72 -1.50
C VAL A 112 -6.16 -7.90 -0.11
N TRP A 113 -6.90 -8.52 0.80
CA TRP A 113 -6.39 -8.89 2.13
C TRP A 113 -5.92 -10.35 2.09
N LEU A 114 -4.61 -10.55 2.16
CA LEU A 114 -3.98 -11.86 2.27
C LEU A 114 -3.79 -12.22 3.75
N LEU A 115 -4.48 -13.27 4.19
CA LEU A 115 -4.31 -13.84 5.53
C LEU A 115 -3.34 -15.02 5.45
N ARG A 116 -2.23 -14.94 6.19
CA ARG A 116 -1.23 -16.02 6.32
C ARG A 116 -1.39 -16.80 7.62
#